data_AF-A0AAN7MM51-F1
#
_entry.id   AF-A0AAN7MM51-F1
#
_cell.length_a   1.000
_cell.length_b   1.000
_cell.length_c   1.000
_cell.angle_alpha   90.00
_cell.angle_beta   90.00
_cell.angle_gamma   90.00
#
_symmetry.space_group_name_H-M   'P 1'
#
loop_
_entity.id
_entity.type
_entity.pdbx_description
1 polymer ?
#
loop_
_entity_poly.entity_id
_entity_poly.type
_entity_poly.pdbx_seq_one_letter_code
_entity_poly.pdbx_strand_id
1 'polypeptide(L)'
;MGVMFPLLQAQERCIPTKRKSGKNARRPAWMNMELLDKLKHKKEAYRRWKQGQVAWEEYREIVRAARDQVRKAKALILLNLARDVKGNKKSYRYIRDKRKTRENVGPLQKEMGDLVTQDMEKAEVLNDFFASFFTGKFSSHTAQVVEGKGRDWENEEPPTVGEDQVRDHLRNLKVHESMGSDEMHPQVLRELADEVAKPLSSHPSKPSTYNLKKDCPL
;
A
#
# COMPACT_ATOMS: atom_id res chain seq x y z
N MET A 1 24.56 22.47 5.05
CA MET A 1 24.62 21.32 4.11
C MET A 1 25.98 20.63 4.25
N GLY A 2 26.23 19.82 5.28
CA GLY A 2 27.63 19.44 5.58
C GLY A 2 27.92 18.13 6.34
N VAL A 3 26.96 17.20 6.49
CA VAL A 3 27.24 15.90 7.15
C VAL A 3 26.53 14.70 6.50
N MET A 4 25.40 14.94 5.82
CA MET A 4 24.58 13.85 5.27
C MET A 4 25.23 13.13 4.08
N PHE A 5 25.97 13.85 3.24
CA PHE A 5 26.60 13.29 2.04
C PHE A 5 27.77 12.32 2.34
N PRO A 6 28.73 12.66 3.24
CA PRO A 6 29.75 11.71 3.67
C PRO A 6 29.19 10.46 4.37
N LEU A 7 28.12 10.62 5.16
CA LEU A 7 27.46 9.50 5.85
C LEU A 7 26.82 8.52 4.87
N LEU A 8 26.12 9.02 3.85
CA LEU A 8 25.52 8.18 2.81
C LEU A 8 26.59 7.43 2.01
N GLN A 9 27.72 8.08 1.71
CA GLN A 9 28.85 7.47 1.03
C GLN A 9 29.53 6.38 1.88
N ALA A 10 29.64 6.57 3.20
CA ALA A 10 30.17 5.55 4.12
C ALA A 10 29.21 4.36 4.24
N GLN A 11 27.90 4.63 4.29
CA GLN A 11 26.85 3.61 4.33
C GLN A 11 26.94 2.64 3.13
N GLU A 12 27.12 3.17 1.92
CA GLU A 12 27.23 2.35 0.70
C GLU A 12 28.44 1.40 0.71
N ARG A 13 29.52 1.78 1.40
CA ARG A 13 30.76 0.99 1.49
C ARG A 13 30.71 -0.05 2.62
N CYS A 14 30.08 0.29 3.73
CA CYS A 14 30.12 -0.51 4.95
C CYS A 14 28.94 -1.48 5.10
N ILE A 15 27.85 -1.28 4.36
CA ILE A 15 26.64 -2.12 4.46
C ILE A 15 26.55 -3.05 3.24
N PRO A 16 26.75 -4.37 3.42
CA PRO A 16 26.59 -5.33 2.33
C PRO A 16 25.15 -5.34 1.82
N THR A 17 24.93 -4.84 0.60
CA THR A 17 23.61 -4.86 -0.02
C THR A 17 23.40 -6.16 -0.80
N LYS A 18 22.37 -6.94 -0.43
CA LYS A 18 21.94 -8.09 -1.23
C LYS A 18 20.91 -7.62 -2.24
N ARG A 19 21.28 -7.58 -3.52
CA ARG A 19 20.30 -7.41 -4.61
C ARG A 19 19.36 -8.62 -4.59
N LYS A 20 18.10 -8.41 -4.20
CA LYS A 20 17.07 -9.44 -4.40
C LYS A 20 16.97 -9.66 -5.90
N SER A 21 17.32 -10.86 -6.37
CA SER A 21 17.01 -11.25 -7.75
C SER A 21 15.53 -11.02 -7.95
N GLY A 22 15.16 -10.10 -8.84
CA GLY A 22 13.77 -9.83 -9.14
C GLY A 22 13.10 -11.16 -9.42
N LYS A 23 12.02 -11.47 -8.69
CA LYS A 23 11.21 -12.66 -8.97
C LYS A 23 10.94 -12.60 -10.47
N ASN A 24 11.43 -13.58 -11.25
CA ASN A 24 11.11 -13.70 -12.66
C ASN A 24 9.58 -13.72 -12.73
N ALA A 25 8.98 -12.57 -13.03
CA ALA A 25 7.56 -12.39 -12.92
C ALA A 25 6.96 -13.28 -14.00
N ARG A 26 6.47 -14.45 -13.60
CA ARG A 26 5.81 -15.37 -14.52
C ARG A 26 4.77 -14.55 -15.26
N ARG A 27 4.88 -14.58 -16.58
CA ARG A 27 4.00 -13.84 -17.48
C ARG A 27 2.54 -14.15 -17.10
N PRO A 28 1.72 -13.17 -16.74
CA PRO A 28 0.34 -13.42 -16.38
C PRO A 28 -0.40 -14.05 -17.55
N ALA A 29 -1.34 -14.95 -17.27
CA ALA A 29 -2.07 -15.69 -18.30
C ALA A 29 -2.81 -14.79 -19.31
N TRP A 30 -3.20 -13.57 -18.91
CA TRP A 30 -3.89 -12.59 -19.76
C TRP A 30 -2.96 -11.85 -20.72
N MET A 31 -1.64 -12.01 -20.60
CA MET A 31 -0.67 -11.22 -21.31
C MET A 31 -0.27 -11.89 -22.62
N ASN A 32 -0.97 -11.58 -23.73
CA ASN A 32 -0.62 -12.03 -25.09
C ASN A 32 0.52 -11.17 -25.71
N MET A 33 1.20 -11.65 -26.77
CA MET A 33 2.26 -10.95 -27.49
C MET A 33 1.76 -9.63 -28.08
N GLU A 34 0.55 -9.60 -28.62
CA GLU A 34 -0.09 -8.38 -29.12
C GLU A 34 -0.28 -7.32 -28.02
N LEU A 35 -0.69 -7.74 -26.82
CA LEU A 35 -0.83 -6.83 -25.67
C LEU A 35 0.53 -6.31 -25.20
N LEU A 36 1.58 -7.14 -25.26
CA LEU A 36 2.93 -6.69 -24.96
C LEU A 36 3.40 -5.63 -25.94
N ASP A 37 3.09 -5.80 -27.22
CA ASP A 37 3.44 -4.83 -28.25
C ASP A 37 2.74 -3.49 -28.01
N LYS A 38 1.43 -3.50 -27.71
CA LYS A 38 0.68 -2.30 -27.31
C LYS A 38 1.26 -1.64 -26.05
N LEU A 39 1.74 -2.42 -25.08
CA LEU A 39 2.38 -1.89 -23.87
C LEU A 39 3.77 -1.29 -24.18
N LYS A 40 4.54 -1.86 -25.12
CA LYS A 40 5.80 -1.28 -25.61
C LYS A 40 5.53 0.02 -26.36
N HIS A 41 4.54 0.04 -27.25
CA HIS A 41 4.12 1.23 -27.98
C HIS A 41 3.68 2.35 -27.02
N LYS A 42 2.93 2.02 -25.95
CA LYS A 42 2.58 2.97 -24.90
C LYS A 42 3.82 3.54 -24.18
N LYS A 43 4.84 2.72 -23.92
CA LYS A 43 6.11 3.17 -23.31
C LYS A 43 6.88 4.10 -24.25
N GLU A 44 6.91 3.78 -25.54
CA GLU A 44 7.53 4.64 -26.56
C GLU A 44 6.82 5.98 -26.67
N ALA A 45 5.48 5.95 -26.74
CA ALA A 45 4.66 7.16 -26.80
C ALA A 45 4.91 8.07 -25.59
N TYR A 46 5.10 7.50 -24.39
CA TYR A 46 5.49 8.26 -23.21
C TYR A 46 6.87 8.94 -23.38
N ARG A 47 7.87 8.23 -23.93
CA ARG A 47 9.19 8.81 -24.19
C ARG A 47 9.11 9.98 -25.17
N ARG A 48 8.41 9.79 -26.28
CA ARG A 48 8.23 10.80 -27.32
C ARG A 48 7.45 12.03 -26.82
N TRP A 49 6.37 11.82 -26.07
CA TRP A 49 5.63 12.90 -25.42
C TRP A 49 6.51 13.65 -24.40
N LYS A 50 7.30 12.94 -23.59
CA LYS A 50 8.20 13.56 -22.61
C LYS A 50 9.30 14.41 -23.27
N GLN A 51 9.68 14.07 -24.50
CA GLN A 51 10.64 14.81 -25.33
C GLN A 51 9.99 15.91 -26.18
N GLY A 52 8.68 16.13 -26.07
CA GLY A 52 7.94 17.13 -26.84
C GLY A 52 7.71 16.77 -28.32
N GLN A 53 8.01 15.53 -28.73
CA GLN A 53 7.87 15.09 -30.12
C GLN A 53 6.43 14.71 -30.50
N VAL A 54 5.56 14.51 -29.51
CA VAL A 54 4.19 14.00 -29.68
C VAL A 54 3.26 14.83 -28.81
N ALA A 55 2.12 15.22 -29.38
CA ALA A 55 1.08 15.95 -28.67
C ALA A 55 0.48 15.09 -27.53
N TRP A 56 -0.03 15.75 -26.48
CA TRP A 56 -0.64 15.06 -25.35
C TRP A 56 -1.82 14.18 -25.77
N GLU A 57 -2.58 14.62 -26.77
CA GLU A 57 -3.77 13.96 -27.30
C GLU A 57 -3.43 12.58 -27.88
N GLU A 58 -2.38 12.50 -28.70
CA GLU A 58 -1.91 11.25 -29.31
C GLU A 58 -1.43 10.26 -28.26
N TYR A 59 -0.66 10.72 -27.28
CA TYR A 59 -0.24 9.89 -26.15
C TYR A 59 -1.44 9.39 -25.34
N ARG A 60 -2.42 10.26 -25.06
CA ARG A 60 -3.62 9.92 -24.29
C ARG A 60 -4.43 8.83 -24.96
N GLU A 61 -4.61 8.88 -26.28
CA GLU A 61 -5.35 7.86 -27.03
C GLU A 61 -4.62 6.52 -27.04
N ILE A 62 -3.29 6.51 -27.21
CA ILE A 62 -2.47 5.29 -27.08
C ILE A 62 -2.62 4.67 -25.67
N VAL A 63 -2.61 5.50 -24.62
CA VAL A 63 -2.79 5.04 -23.24
C VAL A 63 -4.19 4.46 -23.02
N ARG A 64 -5.24 5.11 -23.51
CA ARG A 64 -6.63 4.64 -23.41
C ARG A 64 -6.78 3.29 -24.10
N ALA A 65 -6.37 3.19 -25.36
CA ALA A 65 -6.43 1.96 -26.14
C ALA A 65 -5.68 0.81 -25.44
N ALA A 66 -4.45 1.04 -24.96
CA ALA A 66 -3.69 0.03 -24.24
C ALA A 66 -4.37 -0.41 -22.93
N ARG A 67 -4.94 0.53 -22.17
CA ARG A 67 -5.68 0.23 -20.92
C ARG A 67 -6.92 -0.62 -21.21
N ASP A 68 -7.68 -0.28 -22.24
CA ASP A 68 -8.92 -0.98 -22.58
C ASP A 68 -8.65 -2.39 -23.09
N GLN A 69 -7.60 -2.58 -23.88
CA GLN A 69 -7.18 -3.89 -24.33
C GLN A 69 -6.75 -4.79 -23.16
N VAL A 70 -6.01 -4.24 -22.19
CA VAL A 70 -5.66 -4.97 -20.95
C VAL A 70 -6.90 -5.30 -20.13
N ARG A 71 -7.88 -4.39 -20.03
CA ARG A 71 -9.15 -4.66 -19.33
C ARG A 71 -9.92 -5.79 -20.01
N LYS A 72 -10.09 -5.74 -21.35
CA LYS A 72 -10.77 -6.78 -22.14
C LYS A 72 -10.09 -8.14 -22.00
N ALA A 73 -8.76 -8.19 -22.07
CA ALA A 73 -8.00 -9.43 -21.93
C ALA A 73 -8.16 -10.07 -20.54
N LYS A 74 -8.13 -9.25 -19.48
CA LYS A 74 -8.40 -9.72 -18.12
C LYS A 74 -9.83 -10.23 -17.96
N ALA A 75 -10.80 -9.48 -18.48
CA ALA A 75 -12.22 -9.84 -18.43
C ALA A 75 -12.49 -11.16 -19.17
N LEU A 76 -11.89 -11.37 -20.34
CA LEU A 76 -12.04 -12.60 -21.11
C LEU A 76 -11.56 -13.84 -20.34
N ILE A 77 -10.39 -13.75 -19.69
CA ILE A 77 -9.89 -14.86 -18.88
C ILE A 77 -10.78 -15.12 -17.68
N LEU A 78 -11.23 -14.07 -16.99
CA LEU A 78 -12.14 -14.21 -15.86
C LEU A 78 -13.47 -14.85 -16.28
N LEU A 79 -14.01 -14.47 -17.45
CA LEU A 79 -15.24 -15.03 -17.99
C LEU A 79 -15.09 -16.51 -18.35
N ASN A 80 -13.98 -16.88 -19.01
CA ASN A 80 -13.67 -18.29 -19.28
C ASN A 80 -13.51 -19.10 -17.99
N LEU A 81 -12.89 -18.52 -16.97
CA LEU A 81 -12.74 -19.15 -15.67
C LEU A 81 -14.09 -19.36 -14.96
N ALA A 82 -14.97 -18.36 -15.03
CA ALA A 82 -16.29 -18.38 -14.41
C ALA A 82 -17.20 -19.42 -15.08
N ARG A 83 -17.14 -19.54 -16.42
CA ARG A 83 -17.90 -20.54 -17.18
C ARG A 83 -17.56 -21.98 -16.76
N ASP A 84 -16.31 -22.24 -16.39
CA ASP A 84 -15.84 -23.58 -16.05
C ASP A 84 -15.89 -23.91 -14.53
N VAL A 85 -16.52 -23.06 -13.71
CA VAL A 85 -16.50 -23.17 -12.23
C VAL A 85 -16.98 -24.53 -11.72
N LYS A 86 -17.96 -25.15 -12.38
CA LYS A 86 -18.59 -26.40 -11.91
C LYS A 86 -17.71 -27.66 -12.08
N GLY A 87 -16.59 -27.58 -12.82
CA GLY A 87 -15.73 -28.76 -13.07
C GLY A 87 -14.23 -28.51 -13.18
N ASN A 88 -13.76 -27.26 -13.12
CA ASN A 88 -12.37 -26.93 -13.46
C ASN A 88 -11.51 -26.57 -12.24
N LYS A 89 -10.53 -27.43 -11.93
CA LYS A 89 -9.49 -27.18 -10.89
C LYS A 89 -8.71 -25.87 -11.10
N LYS A 90 -8.72 -25.28 -12.32
CA LYS A 90 -8.03 -24.03 -12.64
C LYS A 90 -8.69 -22.80 -11.99
N SER A 91 -10.00 -22.81 -11.70
CA SER A 91 -10.69 -21.71 -11.02
C SER A 91 -10.15 -21.50 -9.61
N TYR A 92 -10.09 -22.57 -8.81
CA TYR A 92 -9.51 -22.57 -7.48
C TYR A 92 -8.04 -22.16 -7.48
N ARG A 93 -7.26 -22.61 -8.47
CA ARG A 93 -5.85 -22.21 -8.61
C ARG A 93 -5.70 -20.71 -8.88
N TYR A 94 -6.52 -20.15 -9.75
CA TYR A 94 -6.51 -18.71 -10.05
C TYR A 94 -6.89 -17.89 -8.82
N ILE A 95 -7.97 -18.27 -8.12
CA ILE A 95 -8.40 -17.61 -6.87
C ILE A 95 -7.26 -17.64 -5.85
N ARG A 96 -6.60 -18.79 -5.67
CA ARG A 96 -5.44 -18.93 -4.76
C ARG A 96 -4.25 -18.07 -5.16
N ASP A 97 -3.93 -17.93 -6.45
CA ASP A 97 -2.89 -17.03 -6.96
C ASP A 97 -3.20 -15.53 -6.71
N LYS A 98 -4.49 -15.18 -6.65
CA LYS A 98 -4.95 -13.81 -6.38
C LYS A 98 -5.15 -13.46 -4.91
N ARG A 99 -5.13 -14.43 -4.00
CA ARG A 99 -5.19 -14.17 -2.56
C ARG A 99 -3.92 -13.46 -2.09
N LYS A 100 -4.07 -12.34 -1.38
CA LYS A 100 -2.95 -11.58 -0.77
C LYS A 100 -2.39 -12.28 0.46
N THR A 101 -3.26 -12.93 1.24
CA THR A 101 -2.93 -13.71 2.43
C THR A 101 -3.29 -15.17 2.19
N ARG A 102 -2.52 -16.09 2.78
CA ARG A 102 -2.78 -17.54 2.68
C ARG A 102 -3.71 -18.04 3.79
N GLU A 103 -3.98 -17.21 4.78
CA GLU A 103 -4.87 -17.49 5.89
C GLU A 103 -6.32 -17.59 5.39
N ASN A 104 -7.03 -18.59 5.89
CA ASN A 104 -8.45 -18.73 5.64
C ASN A 104 -9.24 -17.75 6.51
N VAL A 105 -10.51 -17.53 6.16
CA VAL A 105 -11.41 -16.72 6.98
C VAL A 105 -11.50 -17.36 8.37
N GLY A 106 -11.19 -16.56 9.40
CA GLY A 106 -11.30 -16.95 10.79
C GLY A 106 -12.74 -17.32 11.17
N PRO A 107 -12.99 -17.73 12.42
CA PRO A 107 -14.34 -17.99 12.89
C PRO A 107 -15.20 -16.73 12.73
N LEU A 108 -16.43 -16.88 12.23
CA LEU A 108 -17.40 -15.80 12.08
C LEU A 108 -18.42 -15.89 13.21
N GLN A 109 -18.96 -14.76 13.68
CA GLN A 109 -20.08 -14.76 14.62
C GLN A 109 -21.39 -14.54 13.86
N LYS A 110 -22.38 -15.38 14.12
CA LYS A 110 -23.78 -15.18 13.65
C LYS A 110 -24.50 -14.17 14.55
N GLU A 111 -25.65 -13.70 14.08
CA GLU A 111 -26.53 -12.79 14.84
C GLU A 111 -26.96 -13.36 16.20
N MET A 112 -27.06 -14.69 16.33
CA MET A 112 -27.37 -15.38 17.59
C MET A 112 -26.16 -15.57 18.53
N GLY A 113 -24.98 -15.01 18.21
CA GLY A 113 -23.77 -15.13 19.04
C GLY A 113 -22.99 -16.43 18.83
N ASP A 114 -23.51 -17.37 18.03
CA ASP A 114 -22.84 -18.62 17.71
C ASP A 114 -21.59 -18.42 16.85
N LEU A 115 -20.51 -19.15 17.19
CA LEU A 115 -19.23 -19.10 16.49
C LEU A 115 -19.21 -20.12 15.35
N VAL A 116 -19.19 -19.63 14.12
CA VAL A 116 -19.16 -20.42 12.90
C VAL A 116 -17.72 -20.76 12.53
N THR A 117 -17.37 -22.03 12.69
CA THR A 117 -16.03 -22.56 12.40
C THR A 117 -15.97 -23.36 11.10
N GLN A 118 -17.08 -23.96 10.66
CA GLN A 118 -17.19 -24.72 9.41
C GLN A 118 -17.27 -23.82 8.18
N ASP A 119 -16.51 -24.14 7.13
CA ASP A 119 -16.39 -23.28 5.93
C ASP A 119 -17.69 -23.17 5.11
N MET A 120 -18.55 -24.19 5.13
CA MET A 120 -19.85 -24.17 4.45
C MET A 120 -20.78 -23.14 5.11
N GLU A 121 -20.93 -23.22 6.43
CA GLU A 121 -21.74 -22.29 7.20
C GLU A 121 -21.19 -20.85 7.15
N LYS A 122 -19.85 -20.68 7.12
CA LYS A 122 -19.24 -19.35 6.92
C LYS A 122 -19.64 -18.76 5.57
N ALA A 123 -19.69 -19.57 4.52
CA ALA A 123 -20.07 -19.12 3.18
C ALA A 123 -21.54 -18.67 3.14
N GLU A 124 -22.44 -19.38 3.83
CA GLU A 124 -23.84 -19.01 3.96
C GLU A 124 -24.01 -17.68 4.71
N VAL A 125 -23.38 -17.53 5.88
CA VAL A 125 -23.43 -16.27 6.66
C VAL A 125 -22.94 -15.09 5.85
N LEU A 126 -21.83 -15.25 5.12
CA LEU A 126 -21.31 -14.19 4.27
C LEU A 126 -22.26 -13.92 3.09
N ASN A 127 -22.82 -14.95 2.46
CA ASN A 127 -23.75 -14.78 1.35
C ASN A 127 -25.02 -14.04 1.78
N ASP A 128 -25.59 -14.40 2.93
CA ASP A 128 -26.77 -13.75 3.51
C ASP A 128 -26.47 -12.29 3.88
N PHE A 129 -25.29 -12.03 4.47
CA PHE A 129 -24.80 -10.68 4.73
C PHE A 129 -24.66 -9.87 3.44
N PHE A 130 -24.06 -10.43 2.38
CA PHE A 130 -23.93 -9.75 1.09
C PHE A 130 -25.29 -9.51 0.40
N ALA A 131 -26.20 -10.48 0.47
CA ALA A 131 -27.55 -10.35 -0.09
C ALA A 131 -28.36 -9.28 0.65
N SER A 132 -28.15 -9.08 1.95
CA SER A 132 -28.85 -8.06 2.72
C SER A 132 -28.51 -6.64 2.27
N PHE A 133 -27.26 -6.37 1.80
CA PHE A 133 -26.89 -5.07 1.19
C PHE A 133 -27.79 -4.70 0.01
N PHE A 134 -28.19 -5.70 -0.78
CA PHE A 134 -29.01 -5.50 -1.98
C PHE A 134 -30.51 -5.59 -1.69
N THR A 135 -30.89 -6.12 -0.52
CA THR A 135 -32.29 -6.34 -0.13
C THR A 135 -32.82 -5.26 0.84
N GLY A 136 -32.01 -4.22 1.13
CA GLY A 136 -32.46 -3.03 1.88
C GLY A 136 -32.70 -3.25 3.37
N LYS A 137 -32.29 -4.38 3.94
CA LYS A 137 -32.42 -4.68 5.37
C LYS A 137 -31.14 -4.35 6.12
N PHE A 138 -30.75 -3.08 6.13
CA PHE A 138 -29.81 -2.62 7.14
C PHE A 138 -30.60 -2.36 8.42
N SER A 139 -30.70 -3.39 9.26
CA SER A 139 -30.92 -3.16 10.68
C SER A 139 -29.64 -2.51 11.19
N SER A 140 -29.74 -1.26 11.61
CA SER A 140 -28.67 -0.52 12.26
C SER A 140 -28.32 -1.23 13.57
N HIS A 141 -27.50 -2.29 13.50
CA HIS A 141 -26.71 -2.67 14.65
C HIS A 141 -25.66 -1.60 14.82
N THR A 142 -26.12 -0.55 15.50
CA THR A 142 -25.33 0.46 16.17
C THR A 142 -24.27 -0.29 16.97
N ALA A 143 -23.09 -0.45 16.37
CA ALA A 143 -21.89 -0.49 17.15
C ALA A 143 -21.95 0.81 17.96
N GLN A 144 -22.27 0.70 19.25
CA GLN A 144 -21.81 1.69 20.20
C GLN A 144 -20.29 1.60 20.15
N VAL A 145 -19.71 2.26 19.14
CA VAL A 145 -18.46 2.95 19.31
C VAL A 145 -18.77 3.85 20.51
N VAL A 146 -18.24 3.49 21.69
CA VAL A 146 -18.01 4.48 22.74
C VAL A 146 -17.41 5.65 22.01
N GLU A 147 -18.19 6.72 21.96
CA GLU A 147 -17.85 7.98 21.34
C GLU A 147 -16.55 8.39 22.01
N GLY A 148 -15.44 8.09 21.33
CA GLY A 148 -14.11 8.44 21.74
C GLY A 148 -14.07 9.94 21.61
N LYS A 149 -14.51 10.60 22.68
CA LYS A 149 -14.55 12.04 22.85
C LYS A 149 -13.27 12.60 22.24
N GLY A 150 -13.43 13.33 21.13
CA GLY A 150 -12.33 13.96 20.42
C GLY A 150 -11.52 14.71 21.44
N ARG A 151 -10.31 14.22 21.72
CA ARG A 151 -9.38 14.94 22.56
C ARG A 151 -8.99 16.19 21.79
N ASP A 152 -9.45 17.29 22.35
CA ASP A 152 -9.11 18.65 22.03
C ASP A 152 -7.58 18.77 21.91
N TRP A 153 -7.08 18.86 20.66
CA TRP A 153 -5.64 18.81 20.35
C TRP A 153 -4.93 20.15 20.64
N GLU A 154 -5.61 21.09 21.30
CA GLU A 154 -5.15 22.47 21.42
C GLU A 154 -4.44 22.80 22.74
N ASN A 155 -4.25 21.84 23.66
CA ASN A 155 -3.56 22.09 24.93
C ASN A 155 -2.51 21.05 25.34
N GLU A 156 -2.04 20.18 24.44
CA GLU A 156 -0.89 19.33 24.75
C GLU A 156 0.40 20.14 24.60
N GLU A 157 1.01 20.45 25.75
CA GLU A 157 2.41 20.84 25.84
C GLU A 157 3.24 19.84 25.01
N PRO A 158 4.12 20.30 24.10
CA PRO A 158 4.82 19.39 23.20
C PRO A 158 5.51 18.30 24.03
N PRO A 159 5.31 17.01 23.69
CA PRO A 159 5.93 15.94 24.46
C PRO A 159 7.44 16.19 24.47
N THR A 160 7.96 16.55 25.64
CA THR A 160 9.38 16.78 25.82
C THR A 160 10.04 15.40 25.82
N VAL A 161 10.36 14.92 24.62
CA VAL A 161 11.06 13.64 24.45
C VAL A 161 12.49 13.84 24.94
N GLY A 162 12.82 13.23 26.08
CA GLY A 162 14.16 13.29 26.66
C GLY A 162 15.20 12.60 25.76
N GLU A 163 16.42 13.12 25.76
CA GLU A 163 17.56 12.59 25.00
C GLU A 163 17.77 11.08 25.23
N ASP A 164 17.63 10.62 26.48
CA ASP A 164 17.74 9.21 26.84
C ASP A 164 16.67 8.34 26.16
N GLN A 165 15.44 8.83 26.03
CA GLN A 165 14.36 8.10 25.35
C GLN A 165 14.63 7.97 23.86
N VAL A 166 15.11 9.04 23.21
CA VAL A 166 15.50 9.01 21.79
C VAL A 166 16.65 8.02 21.58
N ARG A 167 17.69 8.09 22.43
CA ARG A 167 18.85 7.19 22.36
C ARG A 167 18.44 5.73 22.47
N ASP A 168 17.57 5.41 23.43
CA ASP A 168 17.10 4.04 23.64
C ASP A 168 16.27 3.52 22.46
N HIS A 169 15.44 4.37 21.85
CA HIS A 169 14.69 4.02 20.63
C HIS A 169 15.62 3.74 19.44
N LEU A 170 16.65 4.57 19.23
CA LEU A 170 17.64 4.39 18.17
C LEU A 170 18.48 3.12 18.39
N ARG A 171 18.86 2.82 19.63
CA ARG A 171 19.64 1.62 19.99
C ARG A 171 18.86 0.31 19.80
N ASN A 172 17.54 0.38 19.91
CA ASN A 172 16.61 -0.74 19.72
C ASN A 172 16.11 -0.90 18.28
N LEU A 173 16.61 -0.11 17.32
CA LEU A 173 16.28 -0.28 15.91
C LEU A 173 16.73 -1.65 15.41
N LYS A 174 15.84 -2.31 14.66
CA LYS A 174 16.14 -3.56 13.98
C LYS A 174 17.07 -3.31 12.80
N VAL A 175 18.35 -3.65 12.95
CA VAL A 175 19.40 -3.42 11.96
C VAL A 175 19.22 -4.13 10.62
N HIS A 176 18.30 -5.10 10.52
CA HIS A 176 18.02 -5.87 9.29
C HIS A 176 16.84 -5.33 8.48
N GLU A 177 16.23 -4.23 8.94
CA GLU A 177 15.12 -3.59 8.24
C GLU A 177 15.59 -2.75 7.05
N SER A 178 14.68 -2.49 6.11
CA SER A 178 14.98 -1.68 4.93
C SER A 178 15.20 -0.21 5.27
N MET A 179 16.01 0.46 4.44
CA MET A 179 16.19 1.92 4.49
C MET A 179 14.84 2.65 4.37
N GLY A 180 14.71 3.76 5.10
CA GLY A 180 13.55 4.64 5.05
C GLY A 180 13.51 5.50 3.79
N SER A 181 12.55 6.43 3.73
CA SER A 181 12.47 7.45 2.66
C SER A 181 13.62 8.46 2.68
N ASP A 182 14.36 8.52 3.79
CA ASP A 182 15.58 9.29 4.01
C ASP A 182 16.84 8.57 3.51
N GLU A 183 16.68 7.36 2.95
CA GLU A 183 17.76 6.50 2.46
C GLU A 183 18.77 6.07 3.54
N MET A 184 18.50 6.35 4.82
CA MET A 184 19.37 5.98 5.93
C MET A 184 19.07 4.57 6.40
N HIS A 185 20.12 3.77 6.58
CA HIS A 185 19.99 2.41 7.07
C HIS A 185 19.82 2.41 8.60
N PRO A 186 18.94 1.56 9.17
CA PRO A 186 18.73 1.49 10.62
C PRO A 186 20.01 1.22 11.43
N GLN A 187 20.98 0.53 10.84
CA GLN A 187 22.30 0.32 11.45
C GLN A 187 23.10 1.62 11.65
N VAL A 188 23.04 2.55 10.69
CA VAL A 188 23.73 3.85 10.81
C VAL A 188 23.10 4.68 11.92
N LEU A 189 21.77 4.71 12.01
CA LEU A 189 21.05 5.40 13.07
C LEU A 189 21.33 4.81 14.47
N ARG A 190 21.51 3.49 14.54
CA ARG A 190 21.89 2.80 15.77
C ARG A 190 23.33 3.10 16.19
N GLU A 191 24.25 3.17 15.24
CA GLU A 191 25.67 3.51 15.50
C GLU A 191 25.85 4.99 15.87
N LEU A 192 25.05 5.89 15.28
CA LEU A 192 25.07 7.32 15.56
C LEU A 192 24.08 7.75 16.66
N ALA A 193 23.54 6.80 17.43
CA ALA A 193 22.48 7.07 18.41
C ALA A 193 22.87 8.17 19.41
N ASP A 194 24.12 8.20 19.86
CA ASP A 194 24.61 9.17 20.84
C ASP A 194 24.75 10.58 20.24
N GLU A 195 25.15 10.67 18.98
CA GLU A 195 25.33 11.96 18.27
C GLU A 195 23.99 12.55 17.79
N VAL A 196 23.02 11.70 17.50
CA VAL A 196 21.73 12.07 16.92
C VAL A 196 20.64 12.27 17.97
N ALA A 197 20.75 11.65 19.16
CA ALA A 197 19.76 11.79 20.23
C ALA A 197 19.59 13.25 20.68
N LYS A 198 20.70 13.97 20.86
CA LYS A 198 20.71 15.37 21.30
C LYS A 198 20.04 16.34 20.31
N PRO A 199 20.41 16.37 19.00
CA PRO A 199 19.73 17.25 18.05
C PRO A 199 18.25 16.89 17.88
N LEU A 200 17.88 15.61 17.94
CA LEU A 200 16.47 15.19 17.82
C LEU A 200 15.63 15.54 19.06
N SER A 201 16.20 15.50 20.26
CA SER A 201 15.52 15.91 21.50
C SER A 201 15.35 17.44 21.57
N SER A 202 16.27 18.20 20.96
CA SER A 202 16.27 19.66 20.96
C SER A 202 15.41 20.33 19.89
N HIS A 203 14.68 19.58 19.05
CA HIS A 203 13.89 20.15 17.96
C HIS A 203 12.43 20.41 18.40
N PRO A 204 12.06 21.63 18.84
CA PRO A 204 10.66 21.93 19.09
C PRO A 204 9.91 21.88 17.75
N SER A 205 8.88 21.05 17.68
CA SER A 205 7.91 21.08 16.58
C SER A 205 7.33 22.49 16.50
N LYS A 206 7.76 23.28 15.51
CA LYS A 206 7.06 24.53 15.22
C LYS A 206 5.63 24.17 14.78
N PRO A 207 4.58 24.75 15.39
CA PRO A 207 3.22 24.51 14.93
C PRO A 207 3.11 24.99 13.49
N SER A 208 2.66 24.09 12.63
CA SER A 208 2.43 24.32 11.22
C SER A 208 1.20 25.21 11.04
N THR A 209 1.40 26.52 10.90
CA THR A 209 0.32 27.46 10.58
C THR A 209 0.15 27.59 9.08
N TYR A 210 -0.49 26.61 8.44
CA TYR A 210 -1.10 26.82 7.12
C TYR A 210 -2.47 27.48 7.31
N ASN A 211 -2.50 28.79 7.56
CA ASN A 211 -3.74 29.56 7.44
C ASN A 211 -4.00 29.87 5.96
N LEU A 212 -5.09 29.29 5.48
CA LEU A 212 -5.70 29.52 4.18
C LEU A 212 -6.09 31.00 4.06
N LYS A 213 -5.32 31.78 3.28
CA LYS A 213 -5.75 33.10 2.81
C LYS A 213 -6.98 32.91 1.93
N LYS A 214 -8.17 33.12 2.50
CA LYS A 214 -9.39 33.38 1.74
C LYS A 214 -9.67 34.87 1.84
N ASP A 215 -9.20 35.61 0.85
CA ASP A 215 -9.71 36.96 0.56
C ASP A 215 -9.70 37.12 -0.98
N CYS A 216 -10.85 36.89 -1.61
CA CYS A 216 -11.18 37.44 -2.91
C CYS A 216 -12.10 38.65 -2.66
N PRO A 217 -11.77 39.86 -3.14
CA PRO A 217 -12.73 40.95 -3.21
C PRO A 217 -13.69 40.77 -4.40
N LEU A 218 -14.89 41.32 -4.20
CA LEU A 218 -16.10 41.32 -5.03
C LEU A 218 -15.89 41.70 -6.50
#